data_AF-A0A2W2CDK1-F1
#
_entry.id   AF-A0A2W2CDK1-F1
#
_cell.length_a   1.000
_cell.length_b   1.000
_cell.length_c   1.000
_cell.angle_alpha   90.00
_cell.angle_beta   90.00
_cell.angle_gamma   90.00
#
_symmetry.space_group_name_H-M   'P 1'
#
loop_
_entity.id
_entity.type
_entity.pdbx_description
1 polymer ?
#
loop_
_entity_poly.entity_id
_entity_poly.type
_entity_poly.pdbx_seq_one_letter_code
_entity_poly.pdbx_strand_id
1 'polypeptide(L)'
;MRILLLSTADTDLLAARASGADYRLANPARVAADAVPALLDGVDLAVVRLLGGRQAWPDGLAGVLGSGVPTVVLGGESVPDAQLMAASTVPSGVATEALGYLVEGGPENLAQLARFLSDTVLLTGEGFAPPTP
;
A
#
# COMPACT_ATOMS: atom_id res chain seq x y z
N MET A 1 1.37 -12.24 -8.03
CA MET A 1 0.63 -11.01 -7.68
C MET A 1 1.60 -9.84 -7.72
N ARG A 2 1.24 -8.75 -8.38
CA ARG A 2 1.99 -7.49 -8.34
C ARG A 2 1.27 -6.45 -7.49
N ILE A 3 1.97 -5.88 -6.51
CA ILE A 3 1.45 -4.77 -5.68
C ILE A 3 2.07 -3.45 -6.14
N LEU A 4 1.24 -2.41 -6.29
CA LEU A 4 1.73 -1.03 -6.36
C LEU A 4 1.83 -0.45 -4.96
N LEU A 5 3.04 -0.15 -4.49
CA LEU A 5 3.26 0.62 -3.26
C LEU A 5 3.58 2.08 -3.62
N LEU A 6 2.64 2.96 -3.26
CA LEU A 6 2.72 4.41 -3.34
C LEU A 6 2.95 4.98 -1.93
N SER A 7 4.20 5.19 -1.53
CA SER A 7 4.52 5.73 -0.19
C SER A 7 5.30 7.03 -0.27
N THR A 8 4.91 8.01 0.55
CA THR A 8 5.70 9.24 0.74
C THR A 8 6.99 9.00 1.53
N ALA A 9 7.09 7.87 2.25
CA ALA A 9 8.28 7.48 2.98
C ALA A 9 9.20 6.62 2.10
N ASP A 10 10.36 7.15 1.71
CA ASP A 10 11.32 6.42 0.87
C ASP A 10 11.89 5.17 1.56
N THR A 11 11.85 5.12 2.90
CA THR A 11 12.20 3.92 3.67
C THR A 11 11.28 2.74 3.38
N ASP A 12 9.98 2.97 3.19
CA ASP A 12 9.04 1.91 2.81
C ASP A 12 9.37 1.37 1.43
N LEU A 13 9.68 2.27 0.49
CA LEU A 13 10.01 1.90 -0.89
C LEU A 13 11.32 1.11 -0.95
N LEU A 14 12.32 1.51 -0.16
CA LEU A 14 13.58 0.78 -0.05
C LEU A 14 13.38 -0.60 0.59
N ALA A 15 12.59 -0.70 1.66
CA ALA A 15 12.27 -1.96 2.30
C ALA A 15 11.50 -2.91 1.37
N ALA A 16 10.47 -2.40 0.67
CA ALA A 16 9.70 -3.17 -0.31
C ALA A 16 10.58 -3.67 -1.46
N ARG A 17 11.52 -2.84 -1.96
CA ARG A 17 12.49 -3.27 -2.96
C ARG A 17 13.41 -4.40 -2.46
N ALA A 18 13.82 -4.34 -1.19
CA ALA A 18 14.69 -5.35 -0.58
C ALA A 18 13.94 -6.63 -0.16
N SER A 19 12.61 -6.60 -0.11
CA SER A 19 11.77 -7.71 0.38
C SER A 19 11.76 -8.95 -0.53
N GLY A 20 12.09 -8.79 -1.81
CA GLY A 20 12.00 -9.85 -2.82
C GLY A 20 10.58 -10.12 -3.36
N ALA A 21 9.55 -9.44 -2.85
CA ALA A 21 8.19 -9.49 -3.42
C ALA A 21 8.06 -8.62 -4.69
N ASP A 22 7.08 -8.93 -5.56
CA ASP A 22 6.83 -8.19 -6.81
C ASP A 22 6.09 -6.87 -6.53
N TYR A 23 6.85 -5.88 -6.08
CA TYR A 23 6.37 -4.51 -5.89
C TYR A 23 6.72 -3.62 -7.09
N ARG A 24 5.72 -2.90 -7.59
CA ARG A 24 5.92 -1.65 -8.32
C ARG A 24 5.93 -0.51 -7.28
N LEU A 25 6.91 0.37 -7.38
CA LEU A 25 7.19 1.37 -6.34
C LEU A 25 7.12 2.77 -6.92
N ALA A 26 6.49 3.68 -6.20
CA ALA A 26 6.48 5.09 -6.54
C ALA A 26 6.29 5.96 -5.29
N ASN A 27 6.85 7.17 -5.30
CA ASN A 27 6.60 8.15 -4.24
C ASN A 27 5.58 9.19 -4.74
N PRO A 28 4.38 9.30 -4.14
CA PRO A 28 3.36 10.27 -4.53
C PRO A 28 3.84 11.72 -4.62
N ALA A 29 4.83 12.12 -3.81
CA ALA A 29 5.40 13.47 -3.87
C ALA A 29 6.14 13.77 -5.19
N ARG A 30 6.43 12.74 -5.98
CA ARG A 30 7.14 12.82 -7.28
C ARG A 30 6.32 12.30 -8.45
N VAL A 31 5.05 11.96 -8.23
CA VAL A 31 4.17 11.39 -9.27
C VAL A 31 3.00 12.33 -9.52
N ALA A 32 2.84 12.75 -10.78
CA ALA A 32 1.67 13.49 -11.21
C ALA A 32 0.46 12.55 -11.38
N ALA A 33 -0.75 13.07 -11.21
CA ALA A 33 -1.98 12.26 -11.23
C ALA A 33 -2.22 11.55 -12.58
N ASP A 34 -1.75 12.13 -13.69
CA ASP A 34 -1.86 11.56 -15.04
C ASP A 34 -0.96 10.33 -15.27
N ALA A 35 0.05 10.12 -14.42
CA ALA A 35 0.90 8.93 -14.45
C ALA A 35 0.27 7.71 -13.74
N VAL A 36 -0.81 7.91 -12.96
CA VAL A 36 -1.46 6.84 -12.19
C VAL A 36 -1.94 5.66 -13.05
N PRO A 37 -2.59 5.86 -14.21
CA PRO A 37 -3.01 4.74 -15.06
C PRO A 37 -1.86 3.84 -15.48
N ALA A 38 -0.71 4.42 -15.87
CA ALA A 38 0.47 3.66 -16.25
C ALA A 38 1.07 2.90 -15.06
N LEU A 39 1.03 3.48 -13.85
CA LEU A 39 1.47 2.81 -12.64
C LEU A 39 0.55 1.66 -12.23
N LEU A 40 -0.73 1.69 -12.58
CA LEU A 40 -1.68 0.62 -12.26
C LEU A 40 -1.73 -0.50 -13.32
N ASP A 41 -1.09 -0.33 -14.47
CA ASP A 41 -1.11 -1.34 -15.53
C ASP A 41 -0.49 -2.68 -15.07
N GLY A 42 -1.29 -3.74 -15.09
CA GLY A 42 -0.90 -5.07 -14.61
C GLY A 42 -0.64 -5.16 -13.10
N VAL A 43 -1.26 -4.28 -12.30
CA VAL A 43 -1.25 -4.32 -10.83
C VAL A 43 -2.50 -5.02 -10.33
N ASP A 44 -2.33 -5.95 -9.40
CA ASP A 44 -3.45 -6.70 -8.80
C ASP A 44 -4.01 -6.01 -7.55
N LEU A 45 -3.19 -5.20 -6.86
CA LEU A 45 -3.54 -4.49 -5.63
C LEU A 45 -2.67 -3.25 -5.44
N ALA A 46 -3.23 -2.17 -4.89
CA ALA A 46 -2.50 -0.95 -4.54
C ALA A 46 -2.47 -0.70 -3.03
N VAL A 47 -1.34 -0.17 -2.55
CA VAL A 47 -1.16 0.35 -1.19
C VAL A 47 -0.70 1.79 -1.30
N VAL A 48 -1.49 2.72 -0.77
CA VAL A 48 -1.21 4.16 -0.77
C VAL A 48 -0.97 4.62 0.67
N ARG A 49 0.25 5.10 0.96
CA ARG A 49 0.64 5.62 2.27
C ARG A 49 1.05 7.09 2.15
N LEU A 50 0.29 7.99 2.77
CA LEU A 50 0.44 9.44 2.62
C LEU A 50 0.74 10.13 3.94
N LEU A 51 1.82 10.91 3.99
CA LEU A 51 2.04 11.92 5.01
C LEU A 51 1.21 13.18 4.69
N GLY A 52 0.49 13.72 5.67
CA GLY A 52 -0.36 14.92 5.49
C GLY A 52 -1.80 14.62 5.03
N GLY A 53 -2.23 13.35 5.09
CA GLY A 53 -3.61 12.98 4.82
C GLY A 53 -3.96 12.98 3.32
N ARG A 54 -5.27 12.93 3.03
CA ARG A 54 -5.80 12.89 1.64
C ARG A 54 -5.41 14.10 0.79
N GLN A 55 -5.19 15.26 1.42
CA GLN A 55 -4.88 16.50 0.72
C GLN A 55 -3.45 16.56 0.19
N ALA A 56 -2.57 15.64 0.61
CA ALA A 56 -1.20 15.58 0.12
C ALA A 56 -1.11 15.18 -1.35
N TRP A 57 -2.08 14.40 -1.85
CA TRP A 57 -2.09 13.90 -3.22
C TRP A 57 -3.52 13.57 -3.72
N PRO A 58 -4.42 14.57 -3.79
CA PRO A 58 -5.85 14.35 -3.92
C PRO A 58 -6.24 13.72 -5.25
N ASP A 59 -5.77 14.26 -6.37
CA ASP A 59 -6.13 13.79 -7.71
C ASP A 59 -5.52 12.41 -8.00
N GLY A 60 -4.28 12.17 -7.56
CA GLY A 60 -3.65 10.87 -7.70
C GLY A 60 -4.35 9.79 -6.87
N LEU A 61 -4.71 10.09 -5.62
CA LEU A 61 -5.49 9.18 -4.77
C LEU A 61 -6.86 8.89 -5.38
N ALA A 62 -7.56 9.91 -5.91
CA ALA A 62 -8.83 9.73 -6.60
C ALA A 62 -8.68 8.85 -7.84
N GLY A 63 -7.61 9.01 -8.62
CA GLY A 63 -7.29 8.16 -9.76
C GLY A 63 -7.06 6.69 -9.36
N VAL A 64 -6.33 6.44 -8.27
CA VAL A 64 -6.12 5.08 -7.76
C VAL A 64 -7.45 4.45 -7.33
N LEU A 65 -8.24 5.16 -6.50
CA LEU A 65 -9.53 4.66 -6.01
C LEU A 65 -10.56 4.46 -7.13
N GLY A 66 -10.52 5.29 -8.17
CA GLY A 66 -11.40 5.19 -9.33
C GLY A 66 -11.03 4.07 -10.32
N SER A 67 -9.87 3.43 -10.17
CA SER A 67 -9.39 2.40 -11.09
C SER A 67 -10.09 1.05 -10.98
N GLY A 68 -10.75 0.79 -9.84
CA GLY A 68 -11.32 -0.52 -9.51
C GLY A 68 -10.31 -1.54 -8.96
N VAL A 69 -9.01 -1.21 -8.91
CA VAL A 69 -7.99 -2.05 -8.25
C VAL A 69 -8.24 -2.03 -6.72
N PRO A 70 -8.25 -3.19 -6.04
CA PRO A 70 -8.31 -3.25 -4.58
C PRO A 70 -7.20 -2.39 -3.96
N THR A 71 -7.57 -1.48 -3.06
CA THR A 71 -6.67 -0.42 -2.58
C THR A 71 -6.73 -0.31 -1.06
N VAL A 72 -5.56 -0.38 -0.44
CA VAL A 72 -5.32 -0.04 0.96
C VAL A 72 -4.84 1.41 1.02
N VAL A 73 -5.47 2.24 1.85
CA VAL A 73 -5.10 3.66 2.01
C VAL A 73 -4.80 3.95 3.48
N LEU A 74 -3.57 4.42 3.76
CA LEU A 74 -3.02 4.55 5.11
C LEU A 74 -2.32 5.89 5.32
N GLY A 75 -2.29 6.33 6.58
CA GLY A 75 -1.47 7.45 7.01
C GLY A 75 0.02 7.12 7.00
N GLY A 76 0.85 8.15 6.81
CA GLY A 76 2.31 8.06 6.91
C GLY A 76 2.82 7.91 8.35
N GLU A 77 1.96 8.13 9.35
CA GLU A 77 2.28 8.00 10.77
C GLU A 77 1.96 6.60 11.29
N SER A 78 2.42 6.29 12.51
CA SER A 78 2.08 5.02 13.17
C SER A 78 0.66 4.99 13.72
N VAL A 79 0.05 6.16 13.93
CA VAL A 79 -1.32 6.27 14.42
C VAL A 79 -2.30 6.08 13.24
N PRO A 80 -3.35 5.25 13.38
CA PRO A 80 -4.39 5.10 12.38
C PRO A 80 -5.03 6.45 11.97
N ASP A 81 -4.96 6.78 10.69
CA ASP A 81 -5.74 7.88 10.10
C ASP A 81 -7.10 7.32 9.64
N ALA A 82 -8.14 7.59 10.43
CA ALA A 82 -9.48 7.06 10.16
C ALA A 82 -10.05 7.53 8.81
N GLN A 83 -9.71 8.72 8.34
CA GLN A 83 -10.23 9.25 7.07
C GLN A 83 -9.55 8.58 5.87
N LEU A 84 -8.26 8.30 5.97
CA LEU A 84 -7.53 7.52 4.98
C LEU A 84 -7.96 6.06 5.00
N MET A 85 -8.05 5.44 6.17
CA MET A 85 -8.46 4.03 6.27
C MET A 85 -9.88 3.80 5.74
N ALA A 86 -10.82 4.71 6.03
CA ALA A 86 -12.18 4.65 5.48
C ALA A 86 -12.23 4.82 3.95
N ALA A 87 -11.16 5.32 3.32
CA ALA A 87 -11.04 5.40 1.87
C ALA A 87 -10.63 4.09 1.21
N SER A 88 -10.12 3.12 1.99
CA SER A 88 -9.70 1.82 1.48
C SER A 88 -10.89 1.08 0.86
N THR A 89 -10.63 0.33 -0.21
CA THR A 89 -11.65 -0.50 -0.88
C THR A 89 -11.62 -1.96 -0.40
N VAL A 90 -10.74 -2.28 0.55
CA VAL A 90 -10.65 -3.56 1.25
C VAL A 90 -11.35 -3.50 2.62
N PRO A 91 -11.65 -4.65 3.27
CA PRO A 91 -12.18 -4.65 4.62
C PRO A 91 -11.27 -3.91 5.62
N SER A 92 -11.86 -3.25 6.62
CA SER A 92 -11.12 -2.43 7.59
C SER A 92 -10.04 -3.21 8.35
N GLY A 93 -10.28 -4.48 8.67
CA GLY A 93 -9.27 -5.36 9.29
C GLY A 93 -8.03 -5.55 8.42
N VAL A 94 -8.19 -5.57 7.10
CA VAL A 94 -7.06 -5.66 6.16
C VAL A 94 -6.22 -4.39 6.17
N ALA A 95 -6.88 -3.22 6.17
CA ALA A 95 -6.18 -1.94 6.27
C ALA A 95 -5.42 -1.82 7.62
N THR A 96 -6.04 -2.24 8.73
CA THR A 96 -5.41 -2.22 10.06
C THR A 96 -4.16 -3.11 10.11
N GLU A 97 -4.25 -4.34 9.61
CA GLU A 97 -3.11 -5.26 9.61
C GLU A 97 -1.99 -4.77 8.68
N ALA A 98 -2.34 -4.25 7.50
CA ALA A 98 -1.39 -3.64 6.57
C ALA A 98 -0.63 -2.46 7.19
N LEU A 99 -1.32 -1.64 8.00
CA LEU A 99 -0.67 -0.58 8.78
C LEU A 99 0.36 -1.17 9.73
N GLY A 100 0.05 -2.26 10.43
CA GLY A 100 0.98 -2.95 11.33
C GLY A 100 2.32 -3.27 10.66
N TYR A 101 2.30 -3.92 9.49
CA TYR A 101 3.54 -4.22 8.75
C TYR A 101 4.32 -2.96 8.34
N LEU A 102 3.64 -1.88 7.94
CA LEU A 102 4.28 -0.63 7.51
C LEU A 102 4.77 0.23 8.68
N VAL A 103 4.23 0.04 9.88
CA VAL A 103 4.70 0.68 11.11
C VAL A 103 5.98 0.03 11.59
N GLU A 104 6.02 -1.30 11.67
CA GLU A 104 7.26 -2.01 12.02
C GLU A 104 8.30 -1.89 10.89
N GLY A 105 7.85 -1.93 9.63
CA GLY A 105 8.69 -1.70 8.47
C GLY A 105 9.76 -2.76 8.26
N GLY A 106 10.70 -2.50 7.34
CA GLY A 106 11.79 -3.44 7.04
C GLY A 106 11.43 -4.53 6.01
N PRO A 107 12.43 -5.08 5.30
CA PRO A 107 12.20 -5.94 4.13
C PRO A 107 11.35 -7.18 4.44
N GLU A 108 11.55 -7.80 5.60
CA GLU A 108 10.84 -8.99 6.03
C GLU A 108 9.35 -8.72 6.23
N ASN A 109 9.00 -7.63 6.92
CA ASN A 109 7.60 -7.23 7.09
C ASN A 109 6.96 -6.84 5.75
N LEU A 110 7.70 -6.20 4.83
CA LEU A 110 7.18 -5.87 3.50
C LEU A 110 6.97 -7.13 2.63
N ALA A 111 7.76 -8.19 2.85
CA ALA A 111 7.51 -9.49 2.22
C ALA A 111 6.24 -10.16 2.80
N GLN A 112 6.07 -10.14 4.11
CA GLN A 112 4.87 -10.69 4.76
C GLN A 112 3.61 -9.88 4.43
N LEU A 113 3.71 -8.55 4.32
CA LEU A 113 2.63 -7.68 3.85
C LEU A 113 2.14 -8.13 2.47
N ALA A 114 3.05 -8.43 1.54
CA ALA A 114 2.67 -8.89 0.22
C ALA A 114 1.88 -10.20 0.30
N ARG A 115 2.37 -11.19 1.05
CA ARG A 115 1.68 -12.47 1.23
C ARG A 115 0.32 -12.31 1.92
N PHE A 116 0.26 -11.48 2.94
CA PHE A 116 -0.97 -11.15 3.66
C PHE A 116 -2.03 -10.58 2.72
N LEU A 117 -1.66 -9.58 1.90
CA LEU A 117 -2.57 -8.95 0.95
C LEU A 117 -2.98 -9.91 -0.17
N SER A 118 -2.05 -10.73 -0.66
CA SER A 118 -2.32 -11.78 -1.64
C SER A 118 -3.38 -12.75 -1.13
N ASP A 119 -3.18 -13.28 0.07
CA ASP A 119 -4.07 -14.29 0.63
C ASP A 119 -5.40 -13.73 1.06
N THR A 120 -5.41 -12.54 1.65
CA THR A 120 -6.62 -11.99 2.26
C THR A 120 -7.51 -11.28 1.24
N VAL A 121 -6.92 -10.69 0.20
CA VAL A 121 -7.67 -9.95 -0.82
C VAL A 121 -7.87 -10.77 -2.09
N LEU A 122 -6.88 -11.57 -2.49
CA LEU A 122 -6.92 -12.35 -3.74
C LEU A 122 -7.07 -13.86 -3.54
N LEU A 123 -7.11 -14.34 -2.29
CA LEU A 123 -7.38 -15.75 -1.93
C LEU A 123 -6.35 -16.74 -2.51
N THR A 124 -5.07 -16.37 -2.54
CA THR A 124 -3.99 -17.17 -3.15
C THR A 124 -3.48 -18.34 -2.30
N GLY A 125 -3.45 -18.21 -0.98
CA GLY A 125 -3.06 -19.27 -0.04
C GLY A 125 -1.55 -19.50 0.14
N GLU A 126 -0.70 -18.48 0.02
CA GLU A 126 0.75 -18.54 0.19
C GLU A 126 1.20 -18.67 1.68
N GLY A 127 0.37 -18.20 2.61
CA GLY A 127 0.66 -18.09 4.04
C GLY A 127 1.50 -16.87 4.40
N PHE A 128 1.20 -16.23 5.54
CA PHE A 128 1.91 -15.06 6.04
C PHE A 128 2.14 -15.14 7.56
N ALA A 129 3.19 -14.46 8.03
CA ALA A 129 3.51 -14.30 9.45
C ALA A 129 3.17 -12.87 9.91
N PRO A 130 2.72 -12.66 11.17
CA PRO A 130 2.33 -11.34 11.66
C PRO A 130 3.50 -10.33 11.66
N PRO A 131 3.23 -9.02 11.74
CA PRO A 131 4.26 -7.99 11.84
C PRO A 131 5.22 -8.21 13.02
N THR A 132 6.52 -7.96 12.81
CA THR A 132 7.57 -8.10 13.84
C THR A 132 8.37 -6.81 14.05
N PRO A 133 8.70 -6.42 15.29
CA PRO A 133 9.56 -5.25 15.58
C PRO A 133 11.02 -5.38 15.12
#